data_AF-A0AAW6ZUC0-F1
#
_entry.id   AF-A0AAW6ZUC0-F1
#
_cell.length_a   1.000
_cell.length_b   1.000
_cell.length_c   1.000
_cell.angle_alpha   90.00
_cell.angle_beta   90.00
_cell.angle_gamma   90.00
#
_symmetry.space_group_name_H-M   'P 1'
#
loop_
_entity.id
_entity.type
_entity.pdbx_description
1 polymer ?
#
loop_
_entity_poly.entity_id
_entity_poly.type
_entity_poly.pdbx_seq_one_letter_code
_entity_poly.pdbx_strand_id
1 'polypeptide(L)'
;FPEEHGVPAYDELVFVANAKTYDKEAIKAFNKALEQATTYIVNHPKESWKEFVAYSPDTLNNELNQRAWNDTLTRFALRPSAVDLKRYDDYAQFMYSQKIIETLPKAKDYVPSFD
;
A
#
# COMPACT_ATOMS: atom_id res chain seq x y z
N PHE A 1 4.18 -17.05 5.44
CA PHE A 1 3.39 -15.96 4.83
C PHE A 1 2.06 -16.51 4.31
N PRO A 2 0.96 -15.73 4.23
CA PRO A 2 -0.32 -16.21 3.69
C PRO A 2 -0.19 -16.88 2.31
N GLU A 3 0.76 -16.41 1.50
CA GLU A 3 1.06 -16.92 0.17
C GLU A 3 1.59 -18.36 0.17
N GLU A 4 2.31 -18.76 1.22
CA GLU A 4 2.76 -20.14 1.43
C GLU A 4 1.60 -21.09 1.76
N HIS A 5 0.41 -20.54 2.02
CA HIS A 5 -0.81 -21.27 2.35
C HIS A 5 -1.91 -21.09 1.29
N GLY A 6 -1.56 -20.60 0.10
CA GLY A 6 -2.46 -20.56 -1.07
C GLY A 6 -3.19 -19.24 -1.31
N VAL A 7 -2.89 -18.19 -0.54
CA VAL A 7 -3.34 -16.82 -0.85
C VAL A 7 -2.49 -16.26 -2.00
N PRO A 8 -3.04 -15.73 -3.09
CA PRO A 8 -2.23 -15.08 -4.12
C PRO A 8 -1.51 -13.85 -3.55
N ALA A 9 -0.36 -13.46 -4.12
CA ALA A 9 0.29 -12.21 -3.75
C ALA A 9 -0.66 -11.02 -3.96
N TYR A 10 -0.69 -10.09 -3.00
CA TYR A 10 -1.60 -8.95 -2.99
C TYR A 10 -0.95 -7.74 -2.31
N ASP A 11 -1.53 -6.57 -2.52
CA ASP A 11 -1.12 -5.36 -1.82
C ASP A 11 -1.92 -5.28 -0.50
N GLU A 12 -1.25 -5.47 0.63
CA GLU A 12 -1.87 -5.53 1.98
C GLU A 12 -2.61 -4.24 2.33
N LEU A 13 -2.01 -3.09 2.01
CA LEU A 13 -2.58 -1.76 2.25
C LEU A 13 -2.55 -0.96 0.96
N VAL A 14 -3.67 -0.28 0.68
CA VAL A 14 -3.85 0.55 -0.51
C VAL A 14 -4.49 1.88 -0.13
N PHE A 15 -4.15 2.95 -0.87
CA PHE A 15 -4.90 4.20 -0.81
C PHE A 15 -6.11 4.12 -1.72
N VAL A 16 -7.28 4.54 -1.23
CA VAL A 16 -8.52 4.55 -2.00
C VAL A 16 -9.05 5.97 -2.14
N ALA A 17 -9.64 6.26 -3.30
CA ALA A 17 -10.32 7.51 -3.60
C ALA A 17 -11.77 7.23 -4.02
N ASN A 18 -12.64 8.23 -3.88
CA ASN A 18 -14.03 8.08 -4.27
C ASN A 18 -14.15 7.93 -5.80
N ALA A 19 -14.74 6.83 -6.27
CA ALA A 19 -14.84 6.54 -7.69
C ALA A 19 -15.71 7.54 -8.50
N LYS A 20 -16.63 8.26 -7.85
CA LYS A 20 -17.53 9.24 -8.49
C LYS A 20 -16.90 10.62 -8.58
N THR A 21 -16.01 10.96 -7.65
CA THR A 21 -15.42 12.30 -7.54
C THR A 21 -14.01 12.22 -6.96
N TYR A 22 -13.03 12.64 -7.76
CA TYR A 22 -11.64 12.73 -7.35
C TYR A 22 -10.89 13.72 -8.24
N ASP A 23 -9.81 14.30 -7.70
CA ASP A 23 -8.89 15.16 -8.45
C ASP A 23 -7.70 14.32 -8.94
N LYS A 24 -7.61 14.13 -10.26
CA LYS A 24 -6.55 13.36 -10.91
C LYS A 24 -5.16 13.95 -10.68
N GLU A 25 -5.05 15.26 -10.72
CA GLU A 25 -3.76 15.94 -10.59
C GLU A 25 -3.30 15.93 -9.13
N ALA A 26 -4.24 16.08 -8.18
CA ALA A 26 -3.94 15.90 -6.76
C ALA A 26 -3.46 14.46 -6.46
N ILE A 27 -4.08 13.42 -7.04
CA ILE A 27 -3.64 12.03 -6.83
C ILE A 27 -2.24 11.80 -7.42
N LYS A 28 -1.96 12.32 -8.62
CA LYS A 28 -0.61 12.25 -9.22
C LYS A 28 0.44 12.90 -8.32
N ALA A 29 0.16 14.11 -7.83
CA ALA A 29 1.07 14.82 -6.92
C ALA A 29 1.25 14.08 -5.58
N PHE A 30 0.16 13.56 -5.00
CA PHE A 30 0.19 12.76 -3.78
C PHE A 30 1.05 11.51 -3.94
N ASN A 31 0.84 10.75 -5.02
CA ASN A 31 1.65 9.57 -5.30
C ASN A 31 3.13 9.90 -5.52
N LYS A 32 3.45 11.06 -6.13
CA LYS A 32 4.83 11.50 -6.27
C LYS A 32 5.48 11.79 -4.91
N ALA A 33 4.73 12.43 -4.00
CA ALA A 33 5.19 12.68 -2.63
C ALA A 33 5.41 11.36 -1.87
N LEU A 34 4.52 10.37 -2.04
CA LEU A 34 4.70 9.04 -1.45
C LEU A 34 5.95 8.34 -1.98
N GLU A 35 6.21 8.36 -3.28
CA GLU A 35 7.43 7.78 -3.87
C GLU A 35 8.70 8.39 -3.24
N GLN A 36 8.72 9.71 -3.09
CA GLN A 36 9.83 10.44 -2.44
C GLN A 36 9.96 10.05 -0.96
N ALA A 37 8.85 10.02 -0.22
CA ALA A 37 8.84 9.66 1.20
C ALA A 37 9.31 8.22 1.42
N THR A 38 8.79 7.26 0.66
CA THR A 38 9.22 5.86 0.74
C THR A 38 10.70 5.70 0.40
N THR A 39 11.18 6.38 -0.64
CA THR A 39 12.61 6.37 -0.98
C THR A 39 13.47 6.90 0.17
N TYR A 40 13.05 8.00 0.81
CA TYR A 40 13.75 8.57 1.96
C TYR A 40 13.73 7.61 3.16
N ILE A 41 12.57 7.03 3.49
CA ILE A 41 12.41 6.07 4.60
C ILE A 41 13.35 4.87 4.45
N VAL A 42 13.45 4.31 3.25
CA VAL A 42 14.30 3.14 2.99
C VAL A 42 15.79 3.52 3.05
N ASN A 43 16.17 4.70 2.57
CA ASN A 43 17.56 5.16 2.58
C ASN A 43 18.03 5.70 3.94
N HIS A 44 17.11 6.18 4.78
CA HIS A 44 17.39 6.84 6.07
C HIS A 44 16.50 6.27 7.19
N PRO A 45 16.50 4.95 7.44
CA PRO A 45 15.48 4.31 8.28
C PRO A 45 15.52 4.76 9.75
N LYS A 46 16.69 5.16 10.27
CA LYS A 46 16.85 5.64 11.65
C LYS A 46 16.37 7.09 11.80
N GLU A 47 16.66 7.92 10.82
CA GLU A 47 16.22 9.31 10.77
C GLU A 47 14.71 9.38 10.60
N SER A 48 14.16 8.63 9.65
CA SER A 48 12.72 8.56 9.42
C SER A 48 11.95 7.98 10.60
N TRP A 49 12.53 7.02 11.36
CA TRP A 49 11.94 6.58 12.63
C TRP A 49 11.81 7.74 13.63
N LYS A 50 12.86 8.55 13.79
CA LYS A 50 12.83 9.71 14.70
C LYS A 50 11.78 10.73 14.27
N GLU A 51 11.67 11.00 12.97
CA GLU A 51 10.63 11.88 12.42
C GLU A 51 9.22 11.32 12.66
N PHE A 52 9.01 10.02 12.42
CA PHE A 52 7.73 9.36 12.61
C PHE A 52 7.26 9.42 14.07
N VAL A 53 8.11 9.06 15.03
CA VAL A 53 7.69 9.06 16.44
C VAL A 53 7.55 10.45 17.03
N ALA A 54 8.22 11.46 16.48
CA ALA A 54 8.10 12.84 16.94
C ALA A 54 6.67 13.41 16.79
N TYR A 55 5.84 12.84 15.90
CA TYR A 55 4.44 13.22 15.77
C TYR A 55 3.60 12.94 17.03
N SER A 56 3.84 11.79 17.68
CA SER A 56 3.15 11.42 18.92
C SER A 56 4.03 10.49 19.76
N PRO A 57 5.06 11.04 20.44
CA PRO A 57 6.09 10.22 21.07
C PRO A 57 5.55 9.30 22.16
N ASP A 58 4.55 9.75 22.92
CA ASP A 58 3.96 8.97 24.01
C ASP A 58 3.23 7.71 23.53
N THR A 59 2.79 7.67 22.27
CA THR A 59 2.07 6.52 21.68
C THR A 59 2.92 5.78 20.66
N LEU A 60 3.83 6.45 19.97
CA LEU A 60 4.63 5.89 18.87
C LEU A 60 6.02 5.43 19.31
N ASN A 61 6.67 6.10 20.27
CA ASN A 61 8.04 5.80 20.68
C ASN A 61 8.11 4.68 21.73
N ASN A 62 7.75 3.47 21.31
CA ASN A 62 7.83 2.28 22.15
C ASN A 62 8.48 1.12 21.38
N GLU A 63 8.90 0.10 22.13
CA GLU A 63 9.63 -1.05 21.58
C GLU A 63 8.80 -1.83 20.55
N LEU A 64 7.48 -1.96 20.76
CA LEU A 64 6.59 -2.67 19.85
C LEU A 64 6.58 -1.99 18.47
N ASN A 65 6.37 -0.68 18.44
CA ASN A 65 6.34 0.09 17.19
C ASN A 65 7.71 0.16 16.52
N GLN A 66 8.80 0.18 17.30
CA GLN A 66 10.15 0.16 16.73
C GLN A 66 10.44 -1.17 16.00
N ARG A 67 10.00 -2.30 16.58
CA ARG A 67 10.10 -3.62 15.93
C ARG A 67 9.24 -3.65 14.67
N ALA A 68 7.98 -3.22 14.76
CA ALA A 68 7.07 -3.17 13.62
C ALA A 68 7.59 -2.27 12.49
N TRP A 69 8.21 -1.12 12.81
CA TRP A 69 8.84 -0.24 11.83
C TRP A 69 9.92 -0.98 11.03
N ASN A 70 10.85 -1.65 11.70
CA ASN A 70 11.93 -2.38 11.02
C ASN A 70 11.38 -3.51 10.14
N ASP A 71 10.36 -4.23 10.60
CA ASP A 71 9.74 -5.34 9.84
C ASP A 71 8.97 -4.85 8.60
N THR A 72 8.46 -3.61 8.63
CA THR A 72 7.67 -3.01 7.55
C THR A 72 8.50 -2.30 6.49
N LEU A 73 9.76 -1.92 6.76
CA LEU A 73 10.61 -1.19 5.80
C LEU A 73 10.71 -1.89 4.43
N THR A 74 10.86 -3.22 4.43
CA THR A 74 10.98 -4.02 3.20
C THR A 74 9.65 -4.26 2.50
N ARG A 75 8.53 -3.84 3.10
CA ARG A 75 7.16 -4.03 2.61
C ARG A 75 6.59 -2.79 1.92
N PHE A 76 7.23 -1.63 2.05
CA PHE A 76 6.80 -0.45 1.32
C PHE A 76 7.00 -0.62 -0.19
N ALA A 77 5.98 -0.24 -0.96
CA ALA A 77 6.07 -0.17 -2.41
C ALA A 77 7.00 0.99 -2.82
N LEU A 78 8.16 0.67 -3.40
CA LEU A 78 9.09 1.68 -3.93
C LEU A 78 8.55 2.48 -5.12
N ARG A 79 7.48 1.96 -5.77
CA ARG A 79 6.81 2.58 -6.90
C ARG A 79 5.30 2.56 -6.66
N PRO A 80 4.76 3.41 -5.78
CA PRO A 80 3.36 3.33 -5.34
C PRO A 80 2.34 3.60 -6.46
N SER A 81 2.75 4.23 -7.57
CA SER A 81 1.91 4.40 -8.77
C SER A 81 1.94 3.22 -9.74
N ALA A 82 2.89 2.29 -9.58
CA ALA A 82 3.02 1.16 -10.49
C ALA A 82 2.03 0.06 -10.11
N VAL A 83 0.90 0.04 -10.81
CA VAL A 83 -0.16 -0.92 -10.58
C VAL A 83 0.05 -2.17 -11.45
N ASP A 84 -0.10 -3.34 -10.84
CA ASP A 84 -0.16 -4.62 -11.54
C ASP A 84 -1.63 -5.10 -11.62
N LEU A 85 -2.32 -4.75 -12.70
CA LEU A 85 -3.74 -5.10 -12.87
C LEU A 85 -3.97 -6.63 -12.80
N LYS A 86 -3.01 -7.44 -13.25
CA LYS A 86 -3.13 -8.89 -13.20
C LYS A 86 -3.15 -9.38 -11.75
N ARG A 87 -2.31 -8.82 -10.88
CA ARG A 87 -2.32 -9.13 -9.44
C ARG A 87 -3.69 -8.89 -8.81
N TYR A 88 -4.31 -7.75 -9.13
CA TYR A 88 -5.66 -7.42 -8.65
C TYR A 88 -6.71 -8.39 -9.19
N ASP A 89 -6.65 -8.75 -10.47
CA ASP A 89 -7.57 -9.72 -11.08
C ASP A 89 -7.40 -11.13 -10.46
N ASP A 90 -6.16 -11.57 -10.22
CA ASP A 90 -5.85 -12.87 -9.60
C ASP A 90 -6.39 -12.93 -8.16
N TYR A 91 -6.20 -11.85 -7.38
CA TYR A 91 -6.71 -11.77 -6.01
C TYR A 91 -8.25 -11.68 -5.96
N ALA A 92 -8.87 -10.93 -6.87
CA ALA A 92 -10.33 -10.91 -7.01
C ALA A 92 -10.89 -12.30 -7.36
N GLN A 93 -10.20 -13.04 -8.25
CA GLN A 93 -10.58 -14.41 -8.59
C GLN A 93 -10.47 -15.36 -7.39
N PHE A 94 -9.43 -15.23 -6.57
CA PHE A 94 -9.29 -15.97 -5.32
C PHE A 94 -10.45 -15.64 -4.36
N MET A 95 -10.70 -14.36 -4.07
CA MET A 95 -11.79 -13.94 -3.19
C MET A 95 -13.16 -14.45 -3.67
N TYR A 96 -13.40 -14.41 -4.99
CA TYR A 96 -14.63 -14.95 -5.58
C TYR A 96 -14.74 -16.47 -5.40
N SER A 97 -13.65 -17.23 -5.62
CA SER A 97 -13.62 -18.68 -5.41
C SER A 97 -13.85 -19.08 -3.94
N GLN A 98 -13.37 -18.25 -3.00
CA GLN A 98 -13.58 -18.41 -1.57
C GLN A 98 -14.94 -17.84 -1.10
N LYS A 99 -15.76 -17.31 -2.02
CA LYS A 99 -17.08 -16.71 -1.76
C LYS A 99 -17.04 -15.52 -0.78
N ILE A 100 -15.92 -14.80 -0.74
CA ILE A 100 -15.74 -13.56 0.03
C ILE A 100 -16.45 -12.40 -0.68
N ILE A 101 -16.49 -12.44 -2.02
CA ILE A 101 -17.18 -11.46 -2.87
C ILE A 101 -18.19 -12.17 -3.78
N GLU A 102 -19.32 -11.52 -4.05
CA GLU A 102 -20.42 -12.07 -4.86
C GLU A 102 -20.23 -11.85 -6.36
N THR A 103 -19.40 -10.88 -6.74
CA THR A 103 -19.11 -10.54 -8.14
C THR A 103 -17.62 -10.55 -8.37
N LEU A 104 -17.21 -10.76 -9.62
CA LEU A 104 -15.81 -10.74 -10.03
C LEU A 104 -15.53 -9.44 -10.81
N PRO A 105 -15.15 -8.34 -10.14
CA PRO A 105 -14.82 -7.09 -10.82
C PRO A 105 -13.52 -7.25 -11.60
N LYS A 106 -13.32 -6.43 -12.64
CA LYS A 106 -12.04 -6.33 -13.35
C LYS A 106 -11.25 -5.16 -12.81
N ALA A 107 -9.97 -5.38 -12.53
CA ALA A 107 -9.07 -4.39 -11.95
C ALA A 107 -9.09 -3.05 -12.70
N LYS A 108 -9.10 -3.10 -14.04
CA LYS A 108 -9.17 -1.92 -14.92
C LYS A 108 -10.37 -1.00 -14.68
N ASP A 109 -11.44 -1.48 -14.05
CA ASP A 109 -12.67 -0.72 -13.83
C ASP A 109 -12.64 0.06 -12.52
N TYR A 110 -11.77 -0.30 -11.57
CA TYR A 110 -11.68 0.33 -10.25
C TYR A 110 -10.27 0.76 -9.83
N VAL A 111 -9.24 0.34 -10.55
CA VAL A 111 -7.87 0.83 -10.37
C VAL A 111 -7.56 1.85 -11.45
N PRO A 112 -7.40 3.14 -11.09
CA PRO A 112 -7.19 4.19 -12.09
C PRO A 112 -5.81 4.06 -12.75
N SER A 113 -5.77 4.22 -14.08
CA SER A 113 -4.54 4.60 -14.78
C SER A 113 -4.51 6.12 -14.98
N PHE A 114 -3.34 6.70 -14.77
CA PHE A 114 -3.09 8.14 -14.89
C PHE A 114 -2.18 8.49 -16.08
N ASP A 115 -2.03 7.53 -17.02
CA ASP A 115 -1.33 7.70 -18.31
C ASP A 115 -1.82 8.92 -19.11
#